data_AF-A0A375Z1A9-F1
#
_entry.id   AF-A0A375Z1A9-F1
#
_cell.length_a   1.000
_cell.length_b   1.000
_cell.length_c   1.000
_cell.angle_alpha   90.00
_cell.angle_beta   90.00
_cell.angle_gamma   90.00
#
_symmetry.space_group_name_H-M   'P 1'
#
loop_
_entity.id
_entity.type
_entity.pdbx_description
1 polymer ?
#
loop_
_entity_poly.entity_id
_entity_poly.type
_entity_poly.pdbx_seq_one_letter_code
_entity_poly.pdbx_strand_id
1 'polypeptide(L)'
;MVLGGYSQGAAVMGFVTSPAIPDGVDPASVPKPLDPEVADHVAAVVLFGTPNARAMNFLNEPPITIGPAYQAKTIQLCVPEDPVCSDGINFAAHNAYVDEGSLINRGADFAARRLGPAPAGGATPQPVAPPAPAPPPPAPEDAPAP
;
A
#
# COMPACT_ATOMS: atom_id res chain seq x y z
N MET A 1 15.62 -3.80 -0.18
CA MET A 1 14.57 -2.88 0.29
C MET A 1 13.19 -3.39 -0.13
N VAL A 2 12.15 -3.12 0.66
CA VAL A 2 10.74 -3.39 0.32
C VAL A 2 10.01 -2.05 0.29
N LEU A 3 9.28 -1.77 -0.78
CA LEU A 3 8.40 -0.60 -0.88
C LEU A 3 6.98 -1.02 -0.48
N GLY A 4 6.37 -0.27 0.44
CA GLY A 4 5.04 -0.54 0.95
C GLY A 4 4.15 0.69 0.85
N GLY A 5 2.87 0.51 0.54
CA GLY A 5 1.92 1.61 0.50
C GLY A 5 0.50 1.15 0.77
N TYR A 6 -0.27 2.00 1.46
CA TYR A 6 -1.70 1.83 1.69
C TYR A 6 -2.45 3.06 1.17
N SER A 7 -3.57 2.87 0.47
CA SER A 7 -4.43 3.96 -0.02
C SER A 7 -3.62 4.98 -0.86
N GLN A 8 -3.59 6.26 -0.48
CA GLN A 8 -2.75 7.26 -1.13
C GLN A 8 -1.26 6.88 -1.14
N GLY A 9 -0.74 6.25 -0.08
CA GLY A 9 0.63 5.76 -0.05
C GLY A 9 0.90 4.68 -1.11
N ALA A 10 -0.11 3.88 -1.46
CA ALA A 10 -0.01 2.93 -2.58
C ALA A 10 0.05 3.66 -3.93
N ALA A 11 -0.68 4.78 -4.08
CA ALA A 11 -0.56 5.63 -5.27
C ALA A 11 0.84 6.24 -5.40
N VAL A 12 1.39 6.77 -4.30
CA VAL A 12 2.76 7.31 -4.28
C VAL A 12 3.77 6.24 -4.70
N MET A 13 3.70 5.04 -4.13
CA MET A 13 4.59 3.94 -4.55
C MET A 13 4.36 3.51 -6.00
N GLY A 14 3.12 3.57 -6.48
CA GLY A 14 2.77 3.35 -7.88
C GLY A 14 3.46 4.35 -8.82
N PHE A 15 3.46 5.64 -8.47
CA PHE A 15 4.17 6.66 -9.25
C PHE A 15 5.69 6.55 -9.15
N VAL A 16 6.23 6.25 -7.97
CA VAL A 16 7.68 6.02 -7.76
C VAL A 16 8.19 4.84 -8.62
N THR A 17 7.34 3.84 -8.86
CA THR A 17 7.66 2.65 -9.66
C THR A 17 7.12 2.71 -11.09
N SER A 18 6.59 3.86 -11.51
CA SER A 18 6.08 4.09 -12.86
C SER A 18 7.21 4.36 -13.84
N PRO A 19 7.12 3.85 -15.08
CA PRO A 19 8.02 4.24 -16.17
C PRO A 19 7.51 5.48 -16.91
N ALA A 20 6.30 5.96 -16.57
CA ALA A 20 5.55 6.91 -17.35
C ALA A 20 5.54 8.29 -16.70
N ILE A 21 5.84 9.30 -17.51
CA ILE A 21 5.51 10.69 -17.24
C ILE A 21 4.13 10.92 -17.87
N PRO A 22 3.14 11.45 -17.13
CA PRO A 22 1.82 11.70 -17.69
C PRO A 22 1.88 12.64 -18.90
N ASP A 23 1.04 12.38 -19.91
CA ASP A 23 0.98 13.20 -21.11
C ASP A 23 0.67 14.67 -20.76
N GLY A 24 1.35 15.60 -21.44
CA GLY A 24 1.19 17.04 -21.22
C GLY A 24 1.91 17.60 -19.98
N VAL A 25 2.64 16.76 -19.23
CA VAL A 25 3.48 17.20 -18.13
C VAL A 25 4.93 17.37 -18.59
N ASP A 26 5.54 18.52 -18.26
CA ASP A 26 6.95 18.76 -18.55
C ASP A 26 7.82 17.76 -17.78
N PRO A 27 8.66 16.93 -18.45
CA PRO A 27 9.57 16.01 -17.79
C PRO A 27 10.51 16.66 -16.77
N ALA A 28 10.79 17.95 -16.90
CA ALA A 28 11.60 18.70 -15.92
C ALA A 28 10.83 19.04 -14.63
N SER A 29 9.50 18.99 -14.65
CA SER A 29 8.61 19.32 -13.53
C SER A 29 8.18 18.11 -12.69
N VAL A 30 8.43 16.90 -13.19
CA VAL A 30 8.15 15.66 -12.45
C VAL A 30 9.43 15.09 -11.83
N PRO A 31 9.33 14.43 -10.67
CA PRO A 31 10.45 13.66 -10.15
C PRO A 31 10.95 12.68 -11.21
N LYS A 32 12.28 12.62 -11.37
CA LYS A 32 12.91 11.58 -12.19
C LYS A 32 12.55 10.21 -11.61
N PRO A 33 12.54 9.15 -12.45
CA PRO A 33 12.48 7.78 -11.95
C PRO A 33 13.54 7.54 -10.86
N LEU A 34 13.30 6.53 -10.02
CA LEU A 34 14.30 6.08 -9.07
C LEU A 34 15.66 5.92 -9.75
N ASP A 35 16.71 6.41 -9.09
CA ASP A 35 18.07 6.18 -9.54
C ASP A 35 18.30 4.68 -9.75
N PRO A 36 18.96 4.24 -10.84
CA PRO A 36 19.16 2.82 -11.12
C PRO A 36 19.74 2.03 -9.94
N GLU A 37 20.68 2.61 -9.18
CA GLU A 37 21.27 1.95 -8.01
C GLU A 37 20.22 1.69 -6.92
N VAL A 38 19.33 2.67 -6.67
CA VAL A 38 18.23 2.51 -5.72
C VAL A 38 17.18 1.53 -6.23
N ALA A 39 16.86 1.58 -7.54
CA ALA A 39 15.90 0.69 -8.19
C ALA A 39 16.30 -0.79 -8.08
N ASP A 40 17.60 -1.08 -8.22
CA ASP A 40 18.18 -2.42 -8.09
C ASP A 40 18.08 -2.96 -6.66
N HIS A 41 18.02 -2.09 -5.66
CA HIS A 41 17.82 -2.49 -4.27
C HIS A 41 16.35 -2.77 -3.90
N VAL A 42 15.37 -2.48 -4.77
CA VAL A 42 13.96 -2.81 -4.52
C VAL A 42 13.74 -4.30 -4.78
N ALA A 43 13.54 -5.07 -3.72
CA ALA A 43 13.26 -6.50 -3.79
C ALA A 43 11.77 -6.80 -3.99
N ALA A 44 10.88 -6.00 -3.39
CA ALA A 44 9.44 -6.15 -3.49
C ALA A 44 8.71 -4.81 -3.35
N VAL A 45 7.50 -4.75 -3.92
CA VAL A 45 6.53 -3.67 -3.79
C VAL A 45 5.21 -4.29 -3.30
N VAL A 46 4.70 -3.85 -2.16
CA VAL A 46 3.48 -4.39 -1.54
C VAL A 46 2.49 -3.26 -1.35
N LEU A 47 1.40 -3.29 -2.12
CA LEU A 47 0.42 -2.22 -2.14
C LEU A 47 -0.93 -2.72 -1.64
N PHE A 48 -1.52 -1.99 -0.70
CA PHE A 48 -2.83 -2.25 -0.12
C PHE A 48 -3.78 -1.12 -0.52
N GLY A 49 -4.99 -1.45 -0.98
CA GLY A 49 -5.97 -0.43 -1.34
C GLY A 49 -5.48 0.52 -2.43
N THR A 50 -4.77 -0.01 -3.44
CA THR A 50 -4.25 0.80 -4.55
C THR A 50 -5.41 1.42 -5.33
N PRO A 51 -5.51 2.75 -5.44
CA PRO A 51 -6.63 3.38 -6.12
C PRO A 51 -6.77 2.91 -7.57
N ASN A 52 -7.99 2.55 -7.96
CA ASN A 52 -8.32 2.21 -9.33
C ASN A 52 -8.49 3.48 -10.18
N ALA A 53 -8.72 3.30 -11.49
CA ALA A 53 -8.90 4.42 -12.42
C ALA A 53 -10.08 5.34 -12.05
N ARG A 54 -11.17 4.80 -11.48
CA ARG A 54 -12.34 5.59 -11.04
C ARG A 54 -11.97 6.52 -9.89
N ALA A 55 -11.27 5.99 -8.88
CA ALA A 55 -10.82 6.75 -7.73
C ALA A 55 -9.80 7.83 -8.14
N MET A 56 -8.81 7.47 -8.98
CA MET A 56 -7.83 8.44 -9.49
C MET A 56 -8.49 9.57 -10.29
N ASN A 57 -9.43 9.23 -11.19
CA ASN A 57 -10.17 10.23 -11.96
C ASN A 57 -11.02 11.15 -11.07
N PHE A 58 -11.68 10.61 -10.03
CA PHE A 58 -12.42 11.42 -9.07
C PHE A 58 -11.54 12.43 -8.33
N LEU A 59 -10.31 12.04 -8.02
CA LEU A 59 -9.31 12.90 -7.37
C LEU A 59 -8.56 13.81 -8.35
N ASN A 60 -8.84 13.72 -9.65
CA ASN A 60 -8.10 14.42 -10.71
C ASN A 60 -6.59 14.10 -10.69
N GLU A 61 -6.26 12.84 -10.41
CA GLU A 61 -4.90 12.31 -10.37
C GLU A 61 -4.63 11.37 -11.55
N PRO A 62 -3.37 11.26 -12.04
CA PRO A 62 -3.03 10.35 -13.14
C PRO A 62 -3.27 8.88 -12.79
N PRO A 63 -3.58 8.01 -13.77
CA PRO A 63 -3.72 6.57 -13.50
C PRO A 63 -2.40 5.96 -13.02
N ILE A 64 -2.50 5.04 -12.06
CA ILE A 64 -1.33 4.33 -11.53
C ILE A 64 -0.90 3.23 -12.51
N THR A 65 0.36 3.25 -12.93
CA THR A 65 0.96 2.20 -13.77
C THR A 65 2.26 1.73 -13.16
N ILE A 66 2.36 0.43 -12.86
CA ILE A 66 3.60 -0.18 -12.37
C ILE A 66 4.50 -0.52 -13.55
N GLY A 67 5.74 -0.04 -13.52
CA GLY A 67 6.71 -0.23 -14.59
C GLY A 67 7.19 -1.67 -14.75
N PRO A 68 7.61 -2.09 -15.96
CA PRO A 68 8.03 -3.47 -16.24
C PRO A 68 9.09 -4.00 -15.27
N ALA A 69 10.02 -3.16 -14.82
CA ALA A 69 11.05 -3.53 -13.86
C ALA A 69 10.51 -3.94 -12.48
N TYR A 70 9.30 -3.49 -12.11
CA TYR A 70 8.68 -3.76 -10.82
C TYR A 70 7.53 -4.76 -10.87
N GLN A 71 6.90 -4.97 -12.03
CA GLN A 71 5.70 -5.83 -12.17
C GLN A 71 5.86 -7.22 -11.54
N ALA A 72 6.96 -7.93 -11.83
CA ALA A 72 7.21 -9.26 -11.28
C ALA A 72 7.46 -9.27 -9.75
N LYS A 73 7.80 -8.10 -9.19
CA LYS A 73 8.06 -7.89 -7.77
C LYS A 73 6.99 -7.05 -7.05
N THR A 74 5.85 -6.81 -7.68
CA THR A 74 4.72 -6.09 -7.08
C THR A 74 3.56 -7.01 -6.75
N ILE A 75 2.94 -6.83 -5.59
CA ILE A 75 1.62 -7.36 -5.26
C ILE A 75 0.68 -6.21 -4.89
N GLN A 76 -0.53 -6.25 -5.44
CA GLN A 76 -1.63 -5.35 -5.09
C GLN A 76 -2.70 -6.15 -4.39
N LEU A 77 -3.09 -5.69 -3.20
CA LEU A 77 -4.01 -6.35 -2.29
C LEU A 77 -5.18 -5.41 -2.06
N CYS A 78 -6.39 -5.93 -2.25
CA CYS A 78 -7.63 -5.18 -2.17
C CYS A 78 -8.62 -5.97 -1.32
N VAL A 79 -9.17 -5.33 -0.29
CA VAL A 79 -10.27 -5.89 0.49
C VAL A 79 -11.52 -5.93 -0.42
N PRO A 80 -12.34 -7.01 -0.39
CA PRO A 80 -13.58 -7.04 -1.14
C PRO A 80 -14.49 -5.85 -0.82
N GLU A 81 -15.19 -5.34 -1.83
CA GLU A 81 -16.09 -4.17 -1.72
C GLU A 81 -15.44 -2.82 -1.38
N ASP A 82 -14.11 -2.74 -1.27
CA ASP A 82 -13.38 -1.47 -1.11
C ASP A 82 -13.53 -0.61 -2.39
N PRO A 83 -14.22 0.54 -2.33
CA PRO A 83 -14.49 1.38 -3.50
C PRO A 83 -13.24 2.05 -4.07
N VAL A 84 -12.13 2.10 -3.30
CA VAL A 84 -10.89 2.74 -3.74
C VAL A 84 -10.15 1.83 -4.71
N CYS A 85 -10.00 0.54 -4.40
CA CYS A 85 -9.23 -0.40 -5.21
C CYS A 85 -10.05 -1.40 -6.04
N SER A 86 -11.37 -1.47 -5.81
CA SER A 86 -12.31 -2.33 -6.53
C SER A 86 -13.51 -1.54 -7.05
N ASP A 87 -14.45 -2.23 -7.70
CA ASP A 87 -15.72 -1.63 -8.14
C ASP A 87 -16.79 -1.55 -7.03
N GLY A 88 -16.45 -1.93 -5.80
CA GLY A 88 -17.33 -1.91 -4.63
C GLY A 88 -17.78 -0.51 -4.19
N ILE A 89 -18.58 -0.47 -3.12
CA ILE A 89 -19.16 0.76 -2.58
C ILE A 89 -19.06 0.88 -1.05
N ASN A 90 -18.43 -0.09 -0.38
CA ASN A 90 -18.33 -0.11 1.07
C ASN A 90 -17.07 0.62 1.55
N PHE A 91 -17.21 1.90 1.91
CA PHE A 91 -16.08 2.68 2.42
C PHE A 91 -15.47 2.14 3.72
N ALA A 92 -16.22 1.40 4.54
CA ALA A 92 -15.65 0.76 5.73
C ALA A 92 -14.63 -0.33 5.35
N ALA A 93 -14.85 -1.02 4.22
CA ALA A 93 -13.92 -2.03 3.71
C ALA A 93 -12.53 -1.44 3.40
N HIS A 94 -12.47 -0.17 2.97
CA HIS A 94 -11.19 0.49 2.74
C HIS A 94 -10.31 0.53 4.00
N ASN A 95 -10.90 0.63 5.20
CA ASN A 95 -10.15 0.69 6.46
C ASN A 95 -9.94 -0.67 7.13
N ALA A 96 -10.43 -1.77 6.54
CA ALA A 96 -10.49 -3.08 7.17
C ALA A 96 -9.26 -3.98 6.91
N TYR A 97 -8.20 -3.48 6.28
CA TYR A 97 -7.02 -4.29 5.93
C TYR A 97 -6.34 -4.94 7.15
N VAL A 98 -6.37 -4.27 8.31
CA VAL A 98 -5.80 -4.81 9.56
C VAL A 98 -6.73 -5.87 10.17
N ASP A 99 -8.03 -5.66 10.07
CA ASP A 99 -9.05 -6.60 10.58
C ASP A 99 -9.07 -7.88 9.74
N GLU A 100 -8.85 -7.75 8.43
CA GLU A 100 -8.63 -8.85 7.49
C GLU A 100 -7.15 -9.26 7.41
N GLY A 101 -6.54 -9.59 8.56
CA GLY A 101 -5.10 -9.88 8.70
C GLY A 101 -4.52 -10.93 7.73
N SER A 102 -5.34 -11.72 7.04
CA SER A 102 -4.92 -12.61 5.96
C SER A 102 -4.27 -11.88 4.77
N LEU A 103 -4.74 -10.68 4.43
CA LEU A 103 -4.16 -9.87 3.35
C LEU A 103 -2.80 -9.31 3.76
N ILE A 104 -2.68 -8.80 4.99
CA ILE A 104 -1.41 -8.33 5.54
C ILE A 104 -0.37 -9.45 5.52
N ASN A 105 -0.72 -10.64 6.01
CA ASN A 105 0.17 -11.81 5.99
C ASN A 105 0.58 -12.19 4.56
N ARG A 106 -0.37 -12.17 3.61
CA ARG A 106 -0.06 -12.45 2.19
C ARG A 106 0.93 -11.43 1.61
N GLY A 107 0.80 -10.15 1.95
CA GLY A 107 1.75 -9.11 1.54
C GLY A 107 3.13 -9.28 2.17
N ALA A 108 3.17 -9.56 3.48
CA ALA A 108 4.40 -9.83 4.21
C ALA A 108 5.14 -11.06 3.66
N ASP A 109 4.43 -12.17 3.44
CA ASP A 109 4.97 -13.40 2.85
C ASP A 109 5.51 -13.16 1.44
N PHE A 110 4.80 -12.38 0.62
CA PHE A 110 5.23 -12.03 -0.72
C PHE A 110 6.55 -11.26 -0.72
N ALA A 111 6.70 -10.30 0.21
CA ALA A 111 7.93 -9.53 0.38
C ALA A 111 9.06 -10.40 0.92
N ALA A 112 8.81 -11.20 1.97
CA ALA A 112 9.80 -12.06 2.58
C ALA A 112 10.42 -13.05 1.58
N ARG A 113 9.61 -13.63 0.68
CA ARG A 113 10.07 -14.55 -0.37
C ARG A 113 10.96 -13.89 -1.44
N ARG A 114 10.97 -12.55 -1.52
CA ARG A 114 11.77 -11.77 -2.47
C ARG A 114 13.01 -11.17 -1.86
N LEU A 115 13.07 -11.11 -0.55
CA LEU A 115 14.33 -10.86 0.14
C LEU A 115 15.21 -12.10 -0.08
N GLY A 116 16.42 -11.89 -0.60
CA GLY A 116 17.42 -12.96 -0.66
C GLY A 116 17.72 -13.51 0.74
N PRO A 117 18.51 -14.60 0.85
CA PRO A 117 18.90 -15.11 2.15
C PRO A 117 19.49 -13.97 2.99
N ALA A 118 19.00 -13.84 4.22
CA ALA A 118 19.55 -12.87 5.16
C ALA A 118 21.06 -13.11 5.27
N PRO A 119 21.90 -12.06 5.34
CA PRO A 119 23.26 -12.25 5.79
C PRO A 119 23.22 -12.99 7.12
N ALA A 120 24.11 -13.95 7.33
CA ALA A 120 24.08 -14.97 8.39
C ALA A 120 24.03 -14.46 9.86
N GLY A 121 23.83 -13.16 10.09
CA GLY A 121 23.60 -12.54 11.39
C GLY A 121 22.25 -11.81 11.55
N GLY A 122 21.32 -11.93 10.61
CA GLY A 122 19.97 -11.35 10.74
C GLY A 122 19.12 -12.13 11.73
N ALA A 123 18.77 -11.52 12.86
CA ALA A 123 17.84 -12.07 13.84
C ALA A 123 16.56 -12.58 13.15
N THR A 124 16.12 -13.78 13.53
CA THR A 124 14.82 -14.32 13.11
C THR A 124 13.73 -13.29 13.39
N PRO A 125 12.86 -12.97 12.41
CA PRO A 125 11.70 -12.12 12.69
C PRO A 125 10.87 -12.78 13.79
N GLN A 126 10.75 -12.11 14.93
CA GLN A 126 9.83 -12.56 15.97
C GLN A 126 8.40 -12.39 15.45
N PRO A 127 7.48 -13.33 15.78
CA PRO A 127 6.06 -13.13 15.49
C PRO A 127 5.63 -11.78 16.07
N VAL A 128 5.13 -10.88 15.22
CA VAL A 128 4.55 -9.63 15.68
C VAL A 128 3.31 -10.00 16.50
N ALA A 129 3.32 -9.62 17.78
CA ALA A 129 2.17 -9.83 18.66
C ALA A 129 0.93 -9.15 18.04
N PRO A 130 -0.26 -9.75 18.14
CA PRO A 130 -1.48 -9.12 17.66
C PRO A 130 -1.66 -7.75 18.32
N PRO A 131 -2.27 -6.78 17.61
CA PRO A 131 -2.54 -5.46 18.18
C PRO A 131 -3.34 -5.60 19.48
N ALA A 132 -3.02 -4.75 20.46
CA ALA A 132 -3.78 -4.69 21.70
C ALA A 132 -5.25 -4.38 21.41
N PRO A 133 -6.20 -4.95 22.17
CA PRO A 133 -7.61 -4.65 22.01
C PRO A 133 -7.86 -3.14 22.17
N ALA A 134 -8.77 -2.61 21.36
CA ALA A 134 -9.17 -1.21 21.43
C ALA A 134 -9.63 -0.85 22.85
N PRO A 135 -9.34 0.38 23.33
CA PRO A 135 -9.85 0.83 24.61
C PRO A 135 -11.39 0.84 24.60
N PRO A 136 -12.04 0.55 25.74
CA PRO A 136 -13.49 0.60 25.84
C PRO A 136 -13.99 2.02 25.51
N PRO A 137 -15.20 2.15 24.94
CA PRO A 137 -15.81 3.46 24.70
C PRO A 137 -15.92 4.24 26.02
N PRO A 138 -15.85 5.58 25.98
CA PRO A 138 -16.06 6.41 27.16
C PRO A 138 -17.45 6.13 27.74
N ALA A 139 -17.54 6.15 29.07
CA ALA A 139 -18.82 6.02 29.75
C ALA A 139 -19.77 7.15 29.29
N PRO A 140 -21.08 6.88 29.17
CA PRO A 140 -22.04 7.92 28.84
C PRO A 140 -21.96 9.03 29.89
N GLU A 141 -21.70 10.26 29.43
CA GLU A 141 -21.73 11.44 30.29
C GLU A 141 -23.16 11.67 30.75
N ASP A 142 -23.38 11.74 32.08
CA ASP A 142 -24.68 12.03 32.66
C ASP A 142 -25.18 13.39 32.16
N ALA A 143 -26.28 13.37 31.41
CA ALA A 143 -26.96 14.58 31.00
C ALA A 143 -27.43 15.35 32.25
N PRO A 144 -27.26 16.68 32.30
CA PRO A 144 -27.75 17.45 33.43
C PRO A 144 -29.28 17.33 33.53
N ALA A 145 -29.75 17.03 34.73
CA ALA A 145 -31.17 16.98 35.08
C ALA A 145 -31.87 18.32 34.79
N PRO A 146 -33.17 18.32 34.44
CA PRO A 146 -33.92 19.51 34.02
C PRO A 146 -34.08 20.57 35.13
#